data_AF-A0A0T0M9I2-F1
#
_entry.id   AF-A0A0T0M9I2-F1
#
_cell.length_a   1.000
_cell.length_b   1.000
_cell.length_c   1.000
_cell.angle_alpha   90.00
_cell.angle_beta   90.00
_cell.angle_gamma   90.00
#
_symmetry.space_group_name_H-M   'P 1'
#
loop_
_entity.id
_entity.type
_entity.pdbx_description
1 polymer ?
#
loop_
_entity_poly.entity_id
_entity_poly.type
_entity_poly.pdbx_seq_one_letter_code
_entity_poly.pdbx_strand_id
1 'polypeptide(L)'
;MQINIKILWIFYRKILIPAVLFSLLTTLPQGLNFKNFSLGFLFIFPLMHYFIYELRLKNEYLFYANFGFSRRQLWILTLIFAVSLKLIATFI
;
A
#
# COMPACT_ATOMS: atom_id res chain seq x y z
N MET A 1 -0.25 -16.08 18.20
CA MET A 1 -0.93 -14.94 17.55
C MET A 1 -1.28 -15.35 16.12
N GLN A 2 -2.52 -15.76 15.87
CA GLN A 2 -2.94 -16.20 14.53
C GLN A 2 -3.09 -14.98 13.63
N ILE A 3 -2.25 -14.88 12.59
CA ILE A 3 -2.31 -13.80 11.62
C ILE A 3 -3.62 -13.94 10.84
N ASN A 4 -4.57 -13.04 11.08
CA ASN A 4 -5.84 -13.07 10.36
C ASN A 4 -5.69 -12.38 9.00
N ILE A 5 -5.42 -13.18 7.97
CA ILE A 5 -5.19 -12.72 6.58
C ILE A 5 -6.39 -11.92 6.04
N LYS A 6 -7.62 -12.26 6.45
CA LYS A 6 -8.83 -11.53 6.01
C LYS A 6 -8.80 -10.07 6.48
N ILE A 7 -8.27 -9.81 7.66
CA ILE A 7 -8.21 -8.47 8.24
C ILE A 7 -7.15 -7.63 7.54
N LEU A 8 -6.00 -8.24 7.24
CA LEU A 8 -4.96 -7.61 6.45
C LEU A 8 -5.46 -7.29 5.02
N TRP A 9 -6.30 -8.16 4.44
CA TRP A 9 -6.94 -7.89 3.16
C TRP A 9 -7.92 -6.70 3.22
N ILE A 10 -8.73 -6.60 4.28
CA ILE A 10 -9.65 -5.46 4.48
C ILE A 10 -8.85 -4.14 4.57
N PHE A 11 -7.71 -4.17 5.26
CA PHE A 11 -6.79 -3.04 5.34
C PHE A 11 -6.29 -2.63 3.95
N TYR A 12 -5.71 -3.57 3.20
CA TYR A 12 -5.13 -3.27 1.90
C TYR A 12 -6.15 -2.92 0.83
N ARG A 13 -7.38 -3.43 0.90
CA ARG A 13 -8.43 -3.09 -0.08
C ARG A 13 -8.71 -1.59 -0.13
N LYS A 14 -8.65 -0.89 1.01
CA LYS A 14 -8.88 0.55 1.07
C LYS A 14 -7.73 1.36 0.46
N ILE A 15 -6.49 0.88 0.58
CA ILE A 15 -5.28 1.57 0.09
C ILE A 15 -5.02 1.24 -1.39
N LEU A 16 -5.18 -0.02 -1.78
CA LEU A 16 -4.78 -0.50 -3.11
C LEU A 16 -5.56 0.18 -4.22
N ILE A 17 -6.87 0.38 -4.07
CA ILE A 17 -7.71 1.01 -5.10
C ILE A 17 -7.18 2.41 -5.46
N PRO A 18 -7.08 3.38 -4.52
CA PRO A 18 -6.56 4.69 -4.85
C PRO A 18 -5.08 4.62 -5.24
N ALA A 19 -4.27 3.75 -4.63
CA ALA A 19 -2.86 3.67 -4.97
C ALA A 19 -2.63 3.22 -6.41
N VAL A 20 -3.35 2.21 -6.90
CA VAL A 20 -3.26 1.77 -8.30
C VAL A 20 -3.74 2.87 -9.24
N LEU A 21 -4.86 3.52 -8.95
CA LEU A 21 -5.41 4.60 -9.77
C LEU A 21 -4.42 5.77 -9.91
N PHE A 22 -3.93 6.30 -8.79
CA PHE A 22 -2.97 7.41 -8.83
C PHE A 22 -1.64 6.99 -9.48
N SER A 23 -1.19 5.74 -9.27
CA SER A 23 0.04 5.25 -9.90
C SER A 23 -0.11 5.17 -11.42
N LEU A 24 -1.25 4.70 -11.92
CA LEU A 24 -1.55 4.73 -13.36
C LEU A 24 -1.61 6.16 -13.90
N LEU A 25 -2.20 7.10 -13.16
CA LEU A 25 -2.23 8.50 -13.59
C LEU A 25 -0.80 9.08 -13.69
N THR A 26 0.09 8.74 -12.76
CA THR A 26 1.48 9.20 -12.81
C THR A 26 2.29 8.61 -13.96
N THR A 27 1.91 7.45 -14.50
CA THR A 27 2.65 6.83 -15.61
C THR A 27 2.23 7.29 -16.98
N LEU A 28 1.02 7.85 -17.14
CA LEU A 28 0.53 8.33 -18.44
C LEU A 28 1.52 9.24 -19.18
N PRO A 29 2.20 10.23 -18.55
CA PRO A 29 3.14 11.11 -19.24
C PRO A 29 4.44 10.41 -19.66
N GLN A 30 4.80 9.30 -19.01
CA GLN A 30 6.06 8.57 -19.23
C GLN A 30 5.86 7.32 -20.12
N GLY A 31 4.62 7.03 -20.52
CA GLY A 31 4.23 5.80 -21.20
C GLY A 31 3.82 4.68 -20.24
N LEU A 32 2.80 3.92 -20.65
CA LEU A 32 2.24 2.78 -19.91
C LEU A 32 3.18 1.57 -19.97
N ASN A 33 4.15 1.53 -19.06
CA ASN A 33 5.04 0.39 -18.85
C ASN A 33 5.02 -0.01 -17.37
N PHE A 34 5.09 -1.30 -17.09
CA PHE A 34 5.18 -1.87 -15.75
C PHE A 34 6.35 -1.29 -14.93
N LYS A 35 7.48 -0.96 -15.57
CA LYS A 35 8.63 -0.33 -14.91
C LYS A 35 8.34 1.07 -14.38
N ASN A 36 7.55 1.85 -15.12
CA ASN A 36 7.11 3.20 -14.70
C ASN A 36 5.99 3.08 -13.65
N PHE A 37 5.04 2.16 -13.83
CA PHE A 37 3.95 1.92 -12.89
C PHE A 37 4.45 1.53 -11.51
N SER A 38 5.38 0.58 -11.47
CA SER A 38 6.00 0.15 -10.23
C SER A 38 6.77 1.26 -9.52
N LEU A 39 7.35 2.22 -10.27
CA LEU A 39 8.01 3.39 -9.70
C LEU A 39 7.00 4.35 -9.10
N GLY A 40 5.91 4.67 -9.80
CA GLY A 40 4.82 5.49 -9.25
C GLY A 40 4.20 4.85 -8.00
N PHE A 41 3.92 3.55 -8.08
CA PHE A 41 3.36 2.76 -6.98
C PHE A 41 4.26 2.71 -5.75
N LEU A 42 5.59 2.67 -5.93
CA LEU A 42 6.55 2.68 -4.83
C LEU A 42 6.34 3.88 -3.88
N PHE A 43 6.03 5.06 -4.44
CA PHE A 43 5.83 6.29 -3.67
C PHE A 43 4.36 6.50 -3.29
N ILE A 44 3.44 6.22 -4.21
CA ILE A 44 2.01 6.47 -4.02
C ILE A 44 1.41 5.52 -2.98
N PHE A 45 1.85 4.27 -2.90
CA PHE A 45 1.26 3.31 -1.97
C PHE A 45 1.49 3.70 -0.49
N PRO A 46 2.73 4.04 -0.05
CA PRO A 46 2.95 4.63 1.28
C PRO A 46 2.21 5.96 1.51
N LEU A 47 2.10 6.82 0.49
CA LEU A 47 1.33 8.06 0.58
C LEU A 47 -0.15 7.77 0.83
N MET A 48 -0.75 6.81 0.12
CA MET A 48 -2.14 6.43 0.33
C MET A 48 -2.38 5.81 1.71
N HIS A 49 -1.41 5.04 2.23
CA HIS A 49 -1.47 4.58 3.62
C HIS A 49 -1.55 5.79 4.56
N TYR A 50 -0.65 6.77 4.39
CA TYR A 50 -0.66 7.99 5.20
C TYR A 50 -1.99 8.74 5.11
N PHE A 51 -2.46 9.08 3.90
CA PHE A 51 -3.69 9.84 3.72
C PHE A 51 -4.92 9.13 4.29
N ILE A 52 -5.02 7.82 4.11
CA ILE A 52 -6.20 7.06 4.55
C ILE A 52 -6.14 6.81 6.04
N TYR A 53 -5.04 6.27 6.56
CA TYR A 53 -4.99 5.78 7.94
C TYR A 53 -4.38 6.76 8.93
N GLU A 54 -3.56 7.71 8.52
CA GLU A 54 -3.02 8.72 9.45
C GLU A 54 -3.90 9.96 9.54
N LEU A 55 -4.49 10.38 8.42
CA LEU A 55 -5.31 11.59 8.36
C LEU A 55 -6.80 11.30 8.47
N ARG A 56 -7.34 10.39 7.64
CA ARG A 56 -8.80 10.19 7.54
C ARG A 56 -9.37 9.20 8.55
N LEU A 57 -8.71 8.05 8.74
CA LEU A 57 -9.23 6.88 9.47
C LEU A 57 -8.30 6.45 10.60
N LYS A 58 -7.73 7.42 11.34
CA LYS A 58 -6.77 7.19 12.43
C LYS A 58 -7.26 6.21 13.50
N ASN A 59 -8.56 6.22 13.79
CA ASN A 59 -9.16 5.34 14.78
C ASN A 59 -9.20 3.87 14.33
N GLU A 60 -9.10 3.57 13.04
CA GLU A 60 -9.07 2.19 12.56
C GLU A 60 -7.79 1.45 12.98
N TYR A 61 -6.69 2.15 13.30
CA TYR A 61 -5.52 1.49 13.89
C TYR A 61 -5.84 0.76 15.19
N LEU A 62 -6.81 1.24 15.98
CA LEU A 62 -7.26 0.55 17.20
C LEU A 62 -7.99 -0.75 16.85
N PHE A 63 -8.80 -0.74 15.79
CA PHE A 63 -9.44 -1.95 15.28
C PHE A 63 -8.40 -2.99 14.87
N TYR A 64 -7.40 -2.63 14.05
CA TYR A 64 -6.36 -3.56 13.63
C TYR A 64 -5.45 -4.02 14.78
N ALA A 65 -5.22 -3.16 15.77
CA ALA A 65 -4.45 -3.49 16.98
C ALA A 65 -5.13 -4.58 17.82
N ASN A 66 -6.48 -4.60 17.89
CA ASN A 66 -7.23 -5.66 18.58
C ASN A 66 -7.04 -7.04 17.92
N PHE A 67 -6.66 -7.08 16.65
CA PHE A 67 -6.31 -8.31 15.92
C PHE A 67 -4.80 -8.55 15.84
N GLY A 68 -4.02 -7.75 16.59
CA GLY A 68 -2.58 -7.90 16.73
C GLY A 68 -1.73 -7.15 15.70
N PHE A 69 -2.32 -6.41 14.77
CA PHE A 69 -1.54 -5.58 13.85
C PHE A 69 -1.25 -4.22 14.48
N SER A 70 -0.02 -4.00 14.91
CA SER A 70 0.44 -2.68 15.32
C SER A 70 0.57 -1.75 14.11
N ARG A 71 0.41 -0.45 14.35
CA ARG A 71 0.65 0.61 13.35
C ARG A 71 1.99 0.46 12.63
N ARG A 72 3.07 0.15 13.36
CA ARG A 72 4.41 -0.05 12.81
C ARG A 72 4.47 -1.25 11.86
N GLN A 73 3.85 -2.37 12.24
CA GLN A 73 3.81 -3.57 11.38
C GLN A 73 3.06 -3.29 10.07
N LEU A 74 1.94 -2.57 10.12
CA LEU A 74 1.19 -2.21 8.90
C LEU A 74 2.02 -1.33 7.97
N TRP A 75 2.76 -0.36 8.52
CA TRP A 75 3.68 0.49 7.75
C TRP A 75 4.82 -0.32 7.12
N ILE A 76 5.47 -1.19 7.89
CA ILE A 76 6.54 -2.06 7.39
C ILE A 76 6.03 -2.95 6.26
N LEU A 77 4.87 -3.59 6.43
CA LEU A 77 4.27 -4.44 5.39
C LEU A 77 3.93 -3.63 4.13
N THR A 78 3.46 -2.39 4.28
CA THR A 78 3.17 -1.49 3.15
C THR A 78 4.42 -1.16 2.37
N LEU A 79 5.51 -0.82 3.06
CA LEU A 79 6.80 -0.54 2.43
C LEU A 79 7.39 -1.78 1.75
N ILE A 80 7.34 -2.94 2.41
CA ILE A 80 7.81 -4.21 1.85
C ILE A 80 7.05 -4.53 0.56
N PHE A 81 5.72 -4.36 0.55
CA PHE A 81 4.89 -4.64 -0.63
C PHE A 81 5.21 -3.68 -1.80
N ALA A 82 5.39 -2.39 -1.52
CA ALA A 82 5.77 -1.41 -2.53
C ALA A 82 7.16 -1.69 -3.13
N VAL A 83 8.13 -1.99 -2.27
CA VAL A 83 9.51 -2.30 -2.69
C VAL A 83 9.57 -3.62 -3.45
N SER A 84 8.88 -4.66 -2.99
CA SER A 84 8.88 -5.96 -3.67
C SER A 84 8.31 -5.86 -5.08
N LEU A 85 7.23 -5.10 -5.27
CA LEU A 85 6.66 -4.85 -6.59
C LEU A 85 7.65 -4.11 -7.50
N LYS A 86 8.40 -3.13 -6.98
CA LYS A 86 9.45 -2.44 -7.75
C LYS A 86 10.61 -3.37 -8.11
N LEU A 87 11.02 -4.24 -7.20
CA LEU A 87 12.07 -5.23 -7.47
C LEU A 87 11.64 -6.19 -8.56
N ILE A 88 10.43 -6.76 -8.46
CA ILE A 88 9.86 -7.66 -9.49
C ILE A 88 9.83 -6.96 -10.84
N ALA A 89 9.37 -5.72 -10.91
CA ALA A 89 9.31 -4.93 -12.15
C ALA A 89 10.68 -4.54 -12.73
N THR A 90 11.78 -4.78 -12.01
CA THR A 90 13.14 -4.57 -12.51
C THR A 90 13.68 -5.83 -13.21
N PHE A 91 13.14 -7.00 -12.88
CA PHE A 91 13.53 -8.29 -13.46
C PHE A 91 12.63 -8.75 -14.63
N ILE A 92 11.49 -8.08 -14.83
CA ILE A 92 10.58 -8.26 -15.98
C ILE A 92 10.88 -7.18 -16.99
#